data_AF-A0A9E0IJ00-F1
#
_entry.id   AF-A0A9E0IJ00-F1
#
_cell.length_a   1.000
_cell.length_b   1.000
_cell.length_c   1.000
_cell.angle_alpha   90.00
_cell.angle_beta   90.00
_cell.angle_gamma   90.00
#
_symmetry.space_group_name_H-M   'P 1'
#
loop_
_entity.id
_entity.type
_entity.pdbx_description
1 polymer ?
#
loop_
_entity_poly.entity_id
_entity_poly.type
_entity_poly.pdbx_seq_one_letter_code
_entity_poly.pdbx_strand_id
1 'polypeptide(L)'
;MLVEACEHAAMSSPSTRLATVGVLALGVIAGHRGVEAATVEAASCSQLDVQAAVERAAVDDTVTVPAGACAWSEAVAWRNTNLQLLGAGAGQTVITCQACLSITSDAMTSEFSRWRVSGFTFQGDAPSGTVVQIWDNVGPWKAGWRFDHNELAFPGAGSGYGIFVGGVSYGLIDNNVFRWGNGLAIINVAQQADEYPATITNLQGAYAASLPLDMGTEKALYIEDNRFESTAPGGCAAYDTSSGGGRAVFRHNEVVGCLYYSHWTRTLEIGGILHEIYRNRFVGNDAYRGYPIRLEAGTGAIFDNTSIGFDEHVAVLDERRGFVEADGELGACDGSKAWDGNAGDAAAPGWPCLGQIGRAPGKTMAQLMAGDKQESAPLYFWNNGVEEGCHTGGACTDSMTASVYDGSPAAEAHVRATPHPNGEVDYVLSGGTPKPGYTPYAYPHPLRGEPLAAGEGDEGCGCRARGGGASAWLVLVALGAVRRRRAGRAC
;
A
#
# COMPACT_ATOMS: atom_id res chain seq x y z
N MET A 1 -27.43 17.84 -56.96
CA MET A 1 -27.43 18.01 -58.43
C MET A 1 -27.07 19.47 -58.70
N LEU A 2 -26.14 19.72 -59.64
CA LEU A 2 -25.26 20.90 -59.85
C LEU A 2 -24.00 20.84 -58.94
N VAL A 3 -22.82 20.32 -59.31
CA VAL A 3 -21.96 20.33 -60.53
C VAL A 3 -21.13 21.62 -60.69
N GLU A 4 -19.79 21.41 -60.62
CA GLU A 4 -18.62 22.14 -61.17
C GLU A 4 -18.32 23.57 -60.68
N ALA A 5 -17.18 23.86 -60.04
CA ALA A 5 -15.77 23.81 -60.50
C ALA A 5 -15.43 24.88 -61.56
N CYS A 6 -14.54 25.82 -61.21
CA CYS A 6 -13.45 26.25 -62.10
C CYS A 6 -12.43 27.12 -61.35
N GLU A 7 -11.15 26.75 -61.48
CA GLU A 7 -9.95 27.53 -61.17
C GLU A 7 -9.84 28.75 -62.12
N HIS A 8 -9.13 29.81 -61.69
CA HIS A 8 -7.95 30.35 -62.43
C HIS A 8 -7.26 31.53 -61.71
N ALA A 9 -5.95 31.35 -61.56
CA ALA A 9 -4.85 32.28 -61.87
C ALA A 9 -4.77 33.70 -61.23
N ALA A 10 -3.76 33.84 -60.35
CA ALA A 10 -2.63 34.77 -60.38
C ALA A 10 -2.80 36.24 -60.84
N MET A 11 -2.36 37.20 -60.02
CA MET A 11 -1.11 37.98 -60.24
C MET A 11 -0.99 39.23 -59.33
N SER A 12 0.25 39.41 -58.84
CA SER A 12 0.98 40.66 -58.54
C SER A 12 0.47 41.70 -57.52
N SER A 13 1.29 41.83 -56.47
CA SER A 13 1.46 42.93 -55.50
C SER A 13 1.49 44.34 -56.12
N PRO A 14 1.14 45.38 -55.33
CA PRO A 14 2.15 46.37 -55.00
C PRO A 14 2.31 46.60 -53.50
N SER A 15 3.58 46.75 -53.12
CA SER A 15 4.11 47.03 -51.80
C SER A 15 3.78 48.45 -51.32
N THR A 16 3.24 48.57 -50.11
CA THR A 16 3.22 49.83 -49.35
C THR A 16 3.99 49.63 -48.06
N ARG A 17 5.12 50.34 -47.92
CA ARG A 17 5.95 50.37 -46.71
C ARG A 17 5.21 51.16 -45.63
N LEU A 18 4.99 50.54 -44.46
CA LEU A 18 4.80 51.28 -43.21
C LEU A 18 5.91 50.85 -42.24
N ALA A 19 6.75 51.80 -41.85
CA ALA A 19 7.72 51.67 -40.78
C ALA A 19 7.03 52.10 -39.47
N THR A 20 7.01 51.25 -38.45
CA THR A 20 6.70 51.69 -37.08
C THR A 20 7.38 50.77 -36.05
N VAL A 21 8.42 51.34 -35.42
CA VAL A 21 8.86 51.22 -34.02
C VAL A 21 9.04 49.81 -33.44
N GLY A 22 10.30 49.37 -33.38
CA GLY A 22 10.72 48.23 -32.57
C GLY A 22 10.70 48.54 -31.08
N VAL A 23 9.88 47.82 -30.33
CA VAL A 23 10.01 47.69 -28.88
C VAL A 23 11.00 46.56 -28.62
N LEU A 24 12.20 46.91 -28.14
CA LEU A 24 13.19 45.96 -27.67
C LEU A 24 12.70 45.42 -26.31
N ALA A 25 11.94 44.32 -26.32
CA ALA A 25 11.66 43.57 -25.10
C ALA A 25 12.94 42.82 -24.70
N LEU A 26 13.71 43.37 -23.76
CA LEU A 26 14.72 42.60 -23.05
C LEU A 26 14.00 41.48 -22.27
N GLY A 27 13.97 40.29 -22.84
CA GLY A 27 13.61 39.08 -22.11
C GLY A 27 14.67 38.84 -21.03
N VAL A 28 14.33 39.13 -19.78
CA VAL A 28 15.02 38.55 -18.63
C VAL A 28 14.64 37.07 -18.63
N ILE A 29 15.49 36.25 -19.25
CA ILE A 29 15.49 34.80 -19.01
C ILE A 29 15.99 34.67 -17.57
N ALA A 30 15.07 34.74 -16.60
CA ALA A 30 15.33 34.30 -15.25
C ALA A 30 15.66 32.81 -15.36
N GLY A 31 16.95 32.50 -15.32
CA GLY A 31 17.44 31.13 -15.28
C GLY A 31 16.74 30.43 -14.13
N HIS A 32 15.76 29.59 -14.46
CA HIS A 32 15.28 28.58 -13.55
C HIS A 32 16.48 27.67 -13.31
N ARG A 33 17.23 27.96 -12.25
CA ARG A 33 18.10 26.94 -11.65
C ARG A 33 17.12 25.87 -11.21
N GLY A 34 17.07 24.76 -11.93
CA GLY A 34 16.51 23.54 -11.37
C GLY A 34 17.16 23.37 -10.01
N VAL A 35 16.36 23.43 -8.95
CA VAL A 35 16.84 23.09 -7.62
C VAL A 35 16.99 21.58 -7.67
N GLU A 36 18.20 21.11 -7.92
CA GLU A 36 18.53 19.71 -7.71
C GLU A 36 18.37 19.43 -6.21
N ALA A 37 17.72 18.32 -5.87
CA ALA A 37 17.61 17.84 -4.50
C ALA A 37 19.01 17.77 -3.87
N ALA A 38 19.20 18.50 -2.77
CA ALA A 38 20.48 18.58 -2.10
C ALA A 38 20.68 17.37 -1.17
N THR A 39 21.94 17.08 -0.85
CA THR A 39 22.28 16.15 0.23
C THR A 39 22.63 16.94 1.48
N VAL A 40 21.91 16.69 2.58
CA VAL A 40 22.17 17.24 3.91
C VAL A 40 22.76 16.12 4.78
N GLU A 41 24.02 16.26 5.16
CA GLU A 41 24.67 15.31 6.05
C GLU A 41 24.35 15.61 7.52
N ALA A 42 23.85 14.62 8.24
CA ALA A 42 23.76 14.67 9.70
C ALA A 42 25.17 14.53 10.29
N ALA A 43 25.52 15.35 11.29
CA ALA A 43 26.86 15.35 11.88
C ALA A 43 27.19 14.03 12.62
N SER A 44 26.17 13.34 13.13
CA SER A 44 26.26 12.00 13.71
C SER A 44 24.91 11.28 13.63
N CYS A 45 24.82 10.05 14.14
CA CYS A 45 23.54 9.34 14.30
C CYS A 45 22.70 9.83 15.49
N SER A 46 23.16 10.83 16.25
CA SER A 46 22.43 11.32 17.42
C SER A 46 21.09 11.89 17.01
N GLN A 47 20.06 11.74 17.84
CA GLN A 47 18.72 12.24 17.53
C GLN A 47 18.75 13.73 17.16
N LEU A 48 19.50 14.53 17.93
CA LEU A 48 19.62 15.97 17.74
C LEU A 48 20.25 16.33 16.38
N ASP A 49 21.33 15.64 16.00
CA ASP A 49 22.02 15.92 14.73
C ASP A 49 21.17 15.51 13.52
N VAL A 50 20.45 14.39 13.63
CA VAL A 50 19.54 13.92 12.58
C VAL A 50 18.33 14.84 12.46
N GLN A 51 17.71 15.23 13.58
CA GLN A 51 16.61 16.19 13.60
C GLN A 51 17.04 17.53 13.00
N ALA A 52 18.22 18.06 13.37
CA ALA A 52 18.76 19.29 12.80
C ALA A 52 19.08 19.17 11.30
N ALA A 53 19.41 17.99 10.79
CA ALA A 53 19.56 17.76 9.36
C ALA A 53 18.21 17.73 8.64
N VAL A 54 17.21 17.05 9.21
CA VAL A 54 15.82 17.01 8.72
C VAL A 54 15.20 18.41 8.66
N GLU A 55 15.41 19.24 9.68
CA GLU A 55 14.91 20.63 9.71
C GLU A 55 15.58 21.57 8.71
N ARG A 56 16.81 21.24 8.28
CA ARG A 56 17.54 21.99 7.25
C ARG A 56 17.22 21.53 5.82
N ALA A 57 16.72 20.31 5.67
CA ALA A 57 16.39 19.73 4.38
C ALA A 57 15.19 20.47 3.75
N ALA A 58 15.33 20.82 2.48
CA ALA A 58 14.22 21.28 1.66
C ALA A 58 13.37 20.10 1.17
N VAL A 59 12.24 20.41 0.53
CA VAL A 59 11.39 19.38 -0.10
C VAL A 59 12.20 18.63 -1.17
N ASP A 60 12.05 17.32 -1.17
CA ASP A 60 12.72 16.33 -2.00
C ASP A 60 14.24 16.14 -1.73
N ASP A 61 14.82 16.81 -0.72
CA ASP A 61 16.22 16.62 -0.32
C ASP A 61 16.49 15.23 0.26
N THR A 62 17.79 14.86 0.27
CA THR A 62 18.28 13.65 0.92
C THR A 62 19.03 14.00 2.21
N VAL A 63 18.57 13.46 3.34
CA VAL A 63 19.30 13.46 4.61
C VAL A 63 20.08 12.16 4.73
N THR A 64 21.41 12.24 4.82
CA THR A 64 22.25 11.07 5.08
C THR A 64 22.69 11.03 6.54
N VAL A 65 22.58 9.86 7.16
CA VAL A 65 22.95 9.61 8.54
C VAL A 65 24.17 8.68 8.56
N PRO A 66 25.29 9.08 9.17
CA PRO A 66 26.50 8.26 9.17
C PRO A 66 26.31 6.97 9.97
N ALA A 67 27.22 6.01 9.75
CA ALA A 67 27.31 4.81 10.57
C ALA A 67 27.61 5.18 12.03
N GLY A 68 27.04 4.42 12.96
CA GLY A 68 27.18 4.65 14.39
C GLY A 68 26.07 3.98 15.18
N ALA A 69 26.26 3.88 16.49
CA ALA A 69 25.25 3.42 17.43
C ALA A 69 24.81 4.59 18.31
N CYS A 70 23.53 4.94 18.24
CA CYS A 70 22.95 6.05 18.97
C CYS A 70 21.69 5.63 19.72
N ALA A 71 21.34 6.36 20.76
CA ALA A 71 20.08 6.21 21.47
C ALA A 71 19.21 7.44 21.18
N TRP A 72 17.96 7.21 20.79
CA TRP A 72 16.98 8.26 20.59
C TRP A 72 15.95 8.17 21.71
N SER A 73 15.93 9.18 22.59
CA SER A 73 14.93 9.33 23.65
C SER A 73 13.63 9.97 23.14
N GLU A 74 13.67 10.56 21.95
CA GLU A 74 12.55 11.19 21.27
C GLU A 74 12.60 10.79 19.79
N ALA A 75 11.46 10.83 19.10
CA ALA A 75 11.42 10.53 17.68
C ALA A 75 12.13 11.61 16.85
N VAL A 76 12.76 11.22 15.74
CA VAL A 76 13.00 12.15 14.64
C VAL A 76 11.68 12.36 13.92
N ALA A 77 11.28 13.62 13.74
CA ALA A 77 9.96 13.96 13.25
C ALA A 77 9.99 15.01 12.15
N TRP A 78 9.11 14.83 11.18
CA TRP A 78 8.82 15.84 10.17
C TRP A 78 7.34 15.82 9.77
N ARG A 79 6.90 16.95 9.22
CA ARG A 79 5.53 17.16 8.78
C ARG A 79 5.52 17.82 7.42
N ASN A 80 4.66 17.35 6.51
CA ASN A 80 4.46 17.97 5.20
C ASN A 80 5.77 18.23 4.46
N THR A 81 6.63 17.23 4.39
CA THR A 81 7.92 17.35 3.71
C THR A 81 8.22 16.01 3.06
N ASN A 82 8.50 16.03 1.76
CA ASN A 82 9.13 14.90 1.08
C ASN A 82 10.62 14.98 1.36
N LEU A 83 11.22 13.90 1.85
CA LEU A 83 12.66 13.78 1.98
C LEU A 83 13.06 12.31 1.94
N GLN A 84 14.33 12.06 1.66
CA GLN A 84 14.95 10.75 1.74
C GLN A 84 15.79 10.71 3.02
N LEU A 85 15.38 9.94 4.03
CA LEU A 85 16.17 9.72 5.25
C LEU A 85 16.94 8.40 5.10
N LEU A 86 18.25 8.50 4.88
CA LEU A 86 19.09 7.35 4.52
C LEU A 86 20.18 7.13 5.58
N GLY A 87 20.13 5.99 6.27
CA GLY A 87 21.22 5.50 7.09
C GLY A 87 22.33 4.87 6.26
N ALA A 88 23.47 4.58 6.88
CA ALA A 88 24.61 3.95 6.22
C ALA A 88 24.38 2.46 5.88
N GLY A 89 23.22 1.90 6.25
CA GLY A 89 22.83 0.50 6.05
C GLY A 89 22.36 -0.15 7.35
N ALA A 90 21.44 -1.11 7.25
CA ALA A 90 21.04 -1.93 8.40
C ALA A 90 22.28 -2.61 9.01
N GLY A 91 22.41 -2.55 10.33
CA GLY A 91 23.60 -2.96 11.10
C GLY A 91 24.74 -1.94 11.13
N GLN A 92 24.67 -0.83 10.39
CA GLN A 92 25.67 0.25 10.39
C GLN A 92 25.16 1.50 11.10
N THR A 93 23.95 1.97 10.78
CA THR A 93 23.28 3.03 11.53
C THR A 93 22.27 2.39 12.47
N VAL A 94 22.68 2.21 13.73
CA VAL A 94 21.91 1.46 14.75
C VAL A 94 21.34 2.44 15.78
N ILE A 95 20.02 2.48 15.88
CA ILE A 95 19.29 3.39 16.75
C ILE A 95 18.54 2.58 17.81
N THR A 96 18.89 2.79 19.07
CA THR A 96 18.11 2.25 20.21
C THR A 96 17.00 3.23 20.58
N CYS A 97 15.74 2.82 20.48
CA CYS A 97 14.57 3.70 20.65
C CYS A 97 13.30 2.92 21.00
N GLN A 98 12.31 3.64 21.53
CA GLN A 98 10.94 3.13 21.72
C GLN A 98 9.94 3.82 20.78
N ALA A 99 10.19 5.08 20.45
CA ALA A 99 9.54 5.82 19.37
C ALA A 99 10.64 6.48 18.54
N CYS A 100 10.88 5.98 17.34
CA CYS A 100 12.03 6.34 16.53
C CYS A 100 11.67 7.41 15.50
N LEU A 101 10.51 7.25 14.84
CA LEU A 101 10.08 8.13 13.76
C LEU A 101 8.63 8.57 13.96
N SER A 102 8.36 9.85 13.68
CA SER A 102 7.02 10.41 13.61
C SER A 102 6.86 11.22 12.33
N ILE A 103 6.19 10.64 11.35
CA ILE A 103 6.01 11.17 10.02
C ILE A 103 4.55 11.55 9.87
N THR A 104 4.27 12.82 9.64
CA THR A 104 2.89 13.33 9.63
C THR A 104 2.59 14.13 8.36
N SER A 105 1.35 14.06 7.89
CA SER A 105 0.85 15.04 6.92
C SER A 105 -0.61 15.37 7.19
N ASP A 106 -0.96 16.62 6.93
CA ASP A 106 -2.34 17.14 6.93
C ASP A 106 -2.74 17.68 5.55
N ALA A 107 -1.92 17.41 4.51
CA ALA A 107 -2.24 17.82 3.16
C ALA A 107 -3.42 17.03 2.60
N MET A 108 -4.23 17.72 1.80
CA MET A 108 -5.40 17.14 1.12
C MET A 108 -5.03 16.39 -0.16
N THR A 109 -3.74 16.30 -0.49
CA THR A 109 -3.22 15.66 -1.70
C THR A 109 -1.98 14.83 -1.38
N SER A 110 -1.50 14.04 -2.34
CA SER A 110 -0.28 13.24 -2.18
C SER A 110 1.02 14.05 -2.28
N GLU A 111 0.94 15.39 -2.24
CA GLU A 111 2.10 16.28 -2.40
C GLU A 111 3.21 16.04 -1.37
N PHE A 112 2.88 15.53 -0.18
CA PHE A 112 3.85 15.19 0.89
C PHE A 112 3.94 13.70 1.20
N SER A 113 3.55 12.86 0.24
CA SER A 113 3.58 11.41 0.38
C SER A 113 4.79 10.78 -0.32
N ARG A 114 5.81 11.53 -0.75
CA ARG A 114 6.95 11.03 -1.54
C ARG A 114 8.25 10.96 -0.74
N TRP A 115 8.18 10.59 0.54
CA TRP A 115 9.35 10.40 1.38
C TRP A 115 9.83 8.94 1.36
N ARG A 116 11.09 8.72 1.75
CA ARG A 116 11.68 7.39 1.93
C ARG A 116 12.48 7.30 3.21
N VAL A 117 12.41 6.16 3.89
CA VAL A 117 13.30 5.82 5.01
C VAL A 117 14.01 4.52 4.71
N SER A 118 15.33 4.52 4.74
CA SER A 118 16.11 3.33 4.39
C SER A 118 17.46 3.23 5.10
N GLY A 119 17.93 2.00 5.32
CA GLY A 119 19.29 1.73 5.81
C GLY A 119 19.49 1.93 7.32
N PHE A 120 18.47 1.75 8.15
CA PHE A 120 18.57 1.80 9.61
C PHE A 120 18.36 0.44 10.27
N THR A 121 18.98 0.23 11.43
CA THR A 121 18.48 -0.73 12.42
C THR A 121 17.85 0.05 13.56
N PHE A 122 16.54 -0.09 13.76
CA PHE A 122 15.82 0.39 14.95
C PHE A 122 15.69 -0.77 15.93
N GLN A 123 16.12 -0.59 17.17
CA GLN A 123 16.15 -1.69 18.15
C GLN A 123 15.71 -1.28 19.55
N GLY A 124 15.24 -2.27 20.30
CA GLY A 124 14.89 -2.18 21.71
C GLY A 124 14.57 -3.57 22.27
N ASP A 125 14.32 -3.67 23.57
CA ASP A 125 14.00 -4.96 24.19
C ASP A 125 12.65 -5.49 23.70
N ALA A 126 11.59 -4.73 23.95
CA ALA A 126 10.24 -4.98 23.48
C ALA A 126 9.59 -3.63 23.10
N PRO A 127 8.62 -3.62 22.17
CA PRO A 127 7.95 -2.38 21.78
C PRO A 127 6.93 -1.98 22.85
N SER A 128 7.06 -0.76 23.40
CA SER A 128 6.09 -0.16 24.31
C SER A 128 5.51 1.13 23.70
N GLY A 129 4.64 0.98 22.71
CA GLY A 129 4.09 2.10 21.92
C GLY A 129 4.31 1.89 20.43
N THR A 130 4.47 2.98 19.68
CA THR A 130 4.70 2.95 18.23
C THR A 130 6.16 3.27 17.91
N VAL A 131 6.86 2.34 17.25
CA VAL A 131 8.27 2.55 16.85
C VAL A 131 8.36 3.53 15.67
N VAL A 132 7.54 3.34 14.64
CA VAL A 132 7.44 4.21 13.46
C VAL A 132 5.98 4.61 13.28
N GLN A 133 5.69 5.90 13.43
CA GLN A 133 4.37 6.45 13.17
C GLN A 133 4.34 7.11 11.79
N ILE A 134 3.38 6.71 10.96
CA ILE A 134 2.99 7.37 9.72
C ILE A 134 1.55 7.81 9.93
N TRP A 135 1.31 9.11 9.99
CA TRP A 135 0.00 9.66 10.31
C TRP A 135 -0.47 10.65 9.24
N ASP A 136 -1.42 10.21 8.43
CA ASP A 136 -1.83 10.89 7.21
C ASP A 136 -3.35 10.74 6.99
N ASN A 137 -4.11 11.16 8.00
CA ASN A 137 -5.55 10.90 8.16
C ASN A 137 -6.46 12.09 7.81
N VAL A 138 -6.05 12.89 6.82
CA VAL A 138 -6.82 14.05 6.38
C VAL A 138 -7.02 13.98 4.87
N GLY A 139 -8.22 14.32 4.39
CA GLY A 139 -8.49 14.39 2.96
C GLY A 139 -8.63 13.02 2.29
N PRO A 140 -8.62 13.00 0.94
CA PRO A 140 -8.78 11.76 0.20
C PRO A 140 -7.60 10.80 0.40
N TRP A 141 -7.72 9.60 -0.17
CA TRP A 141 -6.61 8.65 -0.17
C TRP A 141 -5.34 9.26 -0.79
N LYS A 142 -4.18 8.89 -0.22
CA LYS A 142 -2.85 9.38 -0.60
C LYS A 142 -1.89 8.24 -0.83
N ALA A 143 -0.87 8.48 -1.66
CA ALA A 143 0.14 7.46 -1.92
C ALA A 143 1.52 8.00 -2.30
N GLY A 144 2.56 7.19 -2.08
CA GLY A 144 3.86 7.42 -2.70
C GLY A 144 5.09 7.15 -1.82
N TRP A 145 4.90 6.85 -0.53
CA TRP A 145 6.00 6.79 0.40
C TRP A 145 6.61 5.40 0.45
N ARG A 146 7.87 5.31 0.91
CA ARG A 146 8.59 4.05 0.96
C ARG A 146 9.37 3.86 2.27
N PHE A 147 9.31 2.67 2.83
CA PHE A 147 10.09 2.26 3.99
C PHE A 147 10.82 0.96 3.67
N ASP A 148 12.14 1.00 3.49
CA ASP A 148 12.86 -0.14 2.90
C ASP A 148 14.29 -0.37 3.39
N HIS A 149 14.77 -1.61 3.32
CA HIS A 149 16.13 -1.99 3.74
C HIS A 149 16.46 -1.59 5.19
N ASN A 150 15.45 -1.62 6.06
CA ASN A 150 15.61 -1.40 7.50
C ASN A 150 15.50 -2.72 8.27
N GLU A 151 16.03 -2.73 9.49
CA GLU A 151 15.77 -3.78 10.47
C GLU A 151 15.04 -3.17 11.68
N LEU A 152 13.92 -3.78 12.07
CA LEU A 152 13.24 -3.51 13.34
C LEU A 152 13.50 -4.70 14.27
N ALA A 153 14.38 -4.50 15.25
CA ALA A 153 14.84 -5.54 16.17
C ALA A 153 14.30 -5.33 17.59
N PHE A 154 13.11 -5.89 17.84
CA PHE A 154 12.40 -5.86 19.12
C PHE A 154 11.97 -7.28 19.52
N PRO A 155 12.91 -8.16 19.92
CA PRO A 155 12.64 -9.60 20.07
C PRO A 155 11.88 -9.99 21.35
N GLY A 156 11.77 -9.08 22.31
CA GLY A 156 11.06 -9.29 23.57
C GLY A 156 9.54 -9.21 23.43
N ALA A 157 8.83 -9.86 24.34
CA ALA A 157 7.37 -9.83 24.37
C ALA A 157 6.85 -8.46 24.81
N GLY A 158 6.08 -7.79 23.95
CA GLY A 158 5.42 -6.52 24.21
C GLY A 158 4.13 -6.39 23.40
N SER A 159 3.35 -5.35 23.67
CA SER A 159 2.07 -5.07 23.00
C SER A 159 2.13 -3.84 22.09
N GLY A 160 3.32 -3.31 21.80
CA GLY A 160 3.51 -2.17 20.92
C GLY A 160 3.38 -2.51 19.43
N TYR A 161 3.43 -1.46 18.62
CA TYR A 161 3.37 -1.47 17.17
C TYR A 161 4.74 -1.17 16.57
N GLY A 162 5.16 -1.95 15.57
CA GLY A 162 6.35 -1.62 14.78
C GLY A 162 6.07 -0.40 13.90
N ILE A 163 5.26 -0.57 12.87
CA ILE A 163 4.84 0.51 11.99
C ILE A 163 3.34 0.72 12.14
N PHE A 164 2.95 1.93 12.55
CA PHE A 164 1.56 2.37 12.56
C PHE A 164 1.30 3.25 11.34
N VAL A 165 0.36 2.85 10.49
CA VAL A 165 -0.10 3.65 9.35
C VAL A 165 -1.51 4.15 9.63
N GLY A 166 -1.64 5.46 9.86
CA GLY A 166 -2.90 6.15 10.11
C GLY A 166 -3.41 6.89 8.89
N GLY A 167 -4.72 6.80 8.63
CA GLY A 167 -5.38 7.38 7.48
C GLY A 167 -5.36 6.50 6.24
N VAL A 168 -6.06 6.94 5.19
CA VAL A 168 -6.05 6.23 3.91
C VAL A 168 -4.77 6.59 3.13
N SER A 169 -3.64 6.11 3.64
CA SER A 169 -2.29 6.39 3.13
C SER A 169 -1.62 5.11 2.66
N TYR A 170 -1.22 5.08 1.39
CA TYR A 170 -0.70 3.91 0.71
C TYR A 170 0.77 4.10 0.34
N GLY A 171 1.61 3.25 0.88
CA GLY A 171 3.03 3.23 0.53
C GLY A 171 3.52 1.83 0.29
N LEU A 172 4.85 1.75 0.25
CA LEU A 172 5.57 0.51 0.07
C LEU A 172 6.47 0.25 1.29
N ILE A 173 6.25 -0.90 1.93
CA ILE A 173 7.12 -1.43 2.97
C ILE A 173 7.83 -2.63 2.34
N ASP A 174 9.11 -2.50 1.99
CA ASP A 174 9.83 -3.55 1.27
C ASP A 174 11.27 -3.83 1.71
N ASN A 175 11.73 -5.06 1.52
CA ASN A 175 13.12 -5.45 1.83
C ASN A 175 13.54 -5.16 3.29
N ASN A 176 12.61 -5.16 4.24
CA ASN A 176 12.90 -4.98 5.66
C ASN A 176 13.00 -6.32 6.39
N VAL A 177 13.65 -6.29 7.55
CA VAL A 177 13.69 -7.40 8.51
C VAL A 177 13.00 -6.99 9.80
N PHE A 178 11.99 -7.74 10.22
CA PHE A 178 11.31 -7.58 11.50
C PHE A 178 11.69 -8.75 12.40
N ARG A 179 12.56 -8.50 13.39
CA ARG A 179 12.80 -9.44 14.49
C ARG A 179 11.91 -9.02 15.64
N TRP A 180 10.79 -9.71 15.81
CA TRP A 180 9.66 -9.17 16.55
C TRP A 180 9.13 -10.17 17.55
N GLY A 181 9.18 -9.84 18.85
CA GLY A 181 8.74 -10.76 19.89
C GLY A 181 7.24 -11.06 19.81
N ASN A 182 6.41 -10.16 20.35
CA ASN A 182 4.94 -10.25 20.31
C ASN A 182 4.33 -8.92 19.83
N GLY A 183 3.02 -8.92 19.62
CA GLY A 183 2.28 -7.73 19.19
C GLY A 183 2.22 -7.59 17.68
N LEU A 184 2.10 -6.36 17.19
CA LEU A 184 1.85 -6.07 15.78
C LEU A 184 3.09 -5.46 15.14
N ALA A 185 3.69 -6.14 14.16
CA ALA A 185 4.83 -5.60 13.42
C ALA A 185 4.39 -4.42 12.54
N ILE A 186 3.23 -4.54 11.89
CA ILE A 186 2.61 -3.48 11.09
C ILE A 186 1.12 -3.43 11.43
N ILE A 187 0.58 -2.24 11.66
CA ILE A 187 -0.86 -2.00 11.77
C ILE A 187 -1.29 -0.91 10.81
N ASN A 188 -2.37 -1.16 10.05
CA ASN A 188 -3.01 -0.18 9.19
C ASN A 188 -4.37 0.24 9.76
N VAL A 189 -4.49 1.53 10.05
CA VAL A 189 -5.64 2.19 10.65
C VAL A 189 -6.13 3.27 9.70
N ALA A 190 -6.99 2.90 8.76
CA ALA A 190 -7.41 3.80 7.68
C ALA A 190 -8.53 4.79 8.08
N GLN A 191 -8.72 5.02 9.37
CA GLN A 191 -9.61 6.06 9.90
C GLN A 191 -9.16 7.46 9.49
N GLN A 192 -10.12 8.30 9.10
CA GLN A 192 -9.94 9.72 8.86
C GLN A 192 -10.18 10.57 10.11
N ALA A 193 -9.60 11.77 10.15
CA ALA A 193 -9.67 12.67 11.31
C ALA A 193 -11.11 13.09 11.64
N ASP A 194 -11.98 13.22 10.64
CA ASP A 194 -13.39 13.59 10.79
C ASP A 194 -14.29 12.42 11.20
N GLU A 195 -13.75 11.22 11.36
CA GLU A 195 -14.44 10.04 11.89
C GLU A 195 -14.23 9.86 13.41
N TYR A 196 -13.62 10.86 14.08
CA TYR A 196 -13.43 10.87 15.53
C TYR A 196 -14.06 12.10 16.23
N PRO A 197 -14.79 11.94 17.34
CA PRO A 197 -15.24 10.66 17.91
C PRO A 197 -16.25 9.97 16.99
N ALA A 198 -16.16 8.64 16.92
CA ALA A 198 -16.98 7.84 16.03
C ALA A 198 -18.46 7.84 16.47
N THR A 199 -19.37 7.68 15.51
CA THR A 199 -20.81 7.53 15.75
C THR A 199 -21.39 6.53 14.77
N ILE A 200 -22.61 6.03 15.02
CA ILE A 200 -23.22 5.02 14.13
C ILE A 200 -23.43 5.53 12.70
N THR A 201 -23.51 6.85 12.52
CA THR A 201 -23.65 7.49 11.20
C THR A 201 -22.31 7.89 10.58
N ASN A 202 -21.22 7.80 11.34
CA ASN A 202 -19.87 8.20 10.97
C ASN A 202 -18.85 7.31 11.70
N LEU A 203 -18.68 6.10 11.19
CA LEU A 203 -17.81 5.06 11.76
C LEU A 203 -16.34 5.36 11.44
N GLN A 204 -15.43 4.83 12.26
CA GLN A 204 -14.01 4.76 11.89
C GLN A 204 -13.87 3.86 10.66
N GLY A 205 -13.32 4.39 9.57
CA GLY A 205 -13.20 3.70 8.28
C GLY A 205 -14.38 3.86 7.33
N ALA A 206 -15.37 4.68 7.67
CA ALA A 206 -16.51 4.95 6.78
C ALA A 206 -16.09 5.51 5.42
N TYR A 207 -15.08 6.39 5.39
CA TYR A 207 -14.50 6.92 4.16
C TYR A 207 -13.84 5.80 3.35
N ALA A 208 -12.95 5.00 3.96
CA ALA A 208 -12.27 3.90 3.27
C ALA A 208 -13.26 2.84 2.70
N ALA A 209 -14.33 2.56 3.45
CA ALA A 209 -15.42 1.68 3.05
C ALA A 209 -16.34 2.26 1.97
N SER A 210 -16.37 3.59 1.81
CA SER A 210 -17.11 4.25 0.72
C SER A 210 -16.38 4.19 -0.63
N LEU A 211 -15.07 3.93 -0.63
CA LEU A 211 -14.28 3.82 -1.85
C LEU A 211 -14.54 2.49 -2.58
N PRO A 212 -14.46 2.45 -3.92
CA PRO A 212 -14.56 1.19 -4.68
C PRO A 212 -13.53 0.14 -4.22
N LEU A 213 -13.77 -1.14 -4.50
CA LEU A 213 -12.87 -2.22 -4.07
C LEU A 213 -11.45 -2.08 -4.64
N ASP A 214 -11.32 -1.64 -5.89
CA ASP A 214 -10.04 -1.31 -6.56
C ASP A 214 -8.93 -2.37 -6.39
N MET A 215 -9.31 -3.65 -6.38
CA MET A 215 -8.42 -4.79 -6.26
C MET A 215 -7.45 -4.88 -7.46
N GLY A 216 -6.17 -5.20 -7.21
CA GLY A 216 -5.15 -5.26 -8.25
C GLY A 216 -4.64 -3.90 -8.74
N THR A 217 -4.79 -2.85 -7.92
CA THR A 217 -4.35 -1.48 -8.23
C THR A 217 -3.40 -0.93 -7.16
N GLU A 218 -2.86 0.26 -7.35
CA GLU A 218 -2.01 0.99 -6.40
C GLU A 218 -2.71 1.38 -5.08
N LYS A 219 -4.03 1.21 -4.97
CA LYS A 219 -4.84 1.72 -3.85
C LYS A 219 -4.89 0.78 -2.64
N ALA A 220 -3.71 0.39 -2.17
CA ALA A 220 -3.53 -0.43 -0.98
C ALA A 220 -2.14 -0.20 -0.39
N LEU A 221 -1.96 -0.53 0.89
CA LEU A 221 -0.63 -0.60 1.48
C LEU A 221 0.09 -1.85 0.95
N TYR A 222 1.23 -1.66 0.28
CA TYR A 222 2.05 -2.76 -0.23
C TYR A 222 3.11 -3.17 0.78
N ILE A 223 3.16 -4.46 1.08
CA ILE A 223 4.13 -5.08 1.99
C ILE A 223 4.77 -6.25 1.23
N GLU A 224 6.01 -6.07 0.77
CA GLU A 224 6.66 -7.03 -0.11
C GLU A 224 8.15 -7.30 0.14
N ASP A 225 8.60 -8.54 -0.10
CA ASP A 225 9.98 -8.98 0.13
C ASP A 225 10.54 -8.65 1.53
N ASN A 226 9.68 -8.62 2.54
CA ASN A 226 10.10 -8.47 3.93
C ASN A 226 10.29 -9.85 4.58
N ARG A 227 11.12 -9.89 5.61
CA ARG A 227 11.27 -11.05 6.50
C ARG A 227 10.75 -10.72 7.88
N PHE A 228 9.72 -11.43 8.33
CA PHE A 228 9.19 -11.36 9.68
C PHE A 228 9.63 -12.61 10.44
N GLU A 229 10.16 -12.44 11.64
CA GLU A 229 10.62 -13.53 12.49
C GLU A 229 10.25 -13.24 13.94
N SER A 230 9.33 -14.04 14.49
CA SER A 230 9.06 -14.03 15.92
C SER A 230 9.81 -15.12 16.67
N THR A 231 10.33 -14.71 17.81
CA THR A 231 11.10 -15.52 18.76
C THR A 231 10.42 -15.67 20.12
N ALA A 232 9.29 -15.00 20.36
CA ALA A 232 8.62 -14.99 21.66
C ALA A 232 7.34 -15.84 21.67
N PRO A 233 7.01 -16.53 22.79
CA PRO A 233 5.79 -17.31 22.88
C PRO A 233 4.54 -16.48 22.59
N GLY A 234 3.68 -16.97 21.70
CA GLY A 234 2.48 -16.28 21.21
C GLY A 234 2.65 -15.76 19.78
N GLY A 235 3.88 -15.62 19.29
CA GLY A 235 4.17 -15.15 17.94
C GLY A 235 3.88 -13.67 17.75
N CYS A 236 3.97 -13.23 16.49
CA CYS A 236 3.59 -11.88 16.10
C CYS A 236 2.44 -11.87 15.07
N ALA A 237 1.70 -10.77 15.03
CA ALA A 237 0.98 -10.40 13.81
C ALA A 237 1.96 -9.65 12.91
N ALA A 238 2.35 -10.24 11.79
CA ALA A 238 3.18 -9.57 10.79
C ALA A 238 2.45 -8.34 10.22
N TYR A 239 1.12 -8.43 10.16
CA TYR A 239 0.23 -7.36 9.76
C TYR A 239 -1.10 -7.47 10.50
N ASP A 240 -1.71 -6.33 10.80
CA ASP A 240 -3.07 -6.16 11.30
C ASP A 240 -3.75 -4.92 10.69
N THR A 241 -5.08 -4.89 10.73
CA THR A 241 -5.92 -3.73 10.45
C THR A 241 -6.82 -3.45 11.64
N SER A 242 -7.02 -2.22 12.06
CA SER A 242 -8.09 -1.87 13.03
C SER A 242 -8.63 -0.49 12.70
N SER A 243 -9.80 -0.12 13.24
CA SER A 243 -10.28 1.27 13.25
C SER A 243 -10.16 1.97 11.91
N GLY A 244 -10.78 1.46 10.83
CA GLY A 244 -10.57 2.13 9.55
C GLY A 244 -10.75 1.35 8.26
N GLY A 245 -10.83 0.03 8.30
CA GLY A 245 -10.87 -0.77 7.08
C GLY A 245 -9.63 -0.64 6.21
N GLY A 246 -8.50 -1.02 6.80
CA GLY A 246 -7.23 -1.09 6.08
C GLY A 246 -7.32 -1.95 4.81
N ARG A 247 -6.51 -1.57 3.82
CA ARG A 247 -6.32 -2.29 2.56
C ARG A 247 -4.86 -2.68 2.44
N ALA A 248 -4.57 -3.94 2.15
CA ALA A 248 -3.20 -4.39 1.98
C ALA A 248 -3.01 -5.42 0.87
N VAL A 249 -1.87 -5.27 0.21
CA VAL A 249 -1.26 -6.32 -0.60
C VAL A 249 -0.04 -6.83 0.15
N PHE A 250 -0.11 -8.07 0.59
CA PHE A 250 0.96 -8.75 1.33
C PHE A 250 1.52 -9.84 0.44
N ARG A 251 2.70 -9.62 -0.13
CA ARG A 251 3.22 -10.51 -1.17
C ARG A 251 4.71 -10.77 -1.09
N HIS A 252 5.16 -11.95 -1.51
CA HIS A 252 6.59 -12.29 -1.58
C HIS A 252 7.34 -12.17 -0.23
N ASN A 253 6.64 -12.16 0.91
CA ASN A 253 7.28 -12.07 2.22
C ASN A 253 7.65 -13.46 2.76
N GLU A 254 8.68 -13.50 3.60
CA GLU A 254 8.99 -14.65 4.47
C GLU A 254 8.48 -14.35 5.88
N VAL A 255 7.60 -15.20 6.41
CA VAL A 255 6.93 -15.01 7.70
C VAL A 255 7.17 -16.23 8.57
N VAL A 256 7.95 -16.08 9.65
CA VAL A 256 8.37 -17.17 10.53
C VAL A 256 7.86 -16.93 11.94
N GLY A 257 7.01 -17.83 12.46
CA GLY A 257 6.43 -17.70 13.80
C GLY A 257 5.44 -16.54 13.95
N CYS A 258 4.87 -16.07 12.86
CA CYS A 258 3.88 -14.99 12.83
C CYS A 258 2.72 -15.35 11.92
N LEU A 259 1.64 -14.56 12.00
CA LEU A 259 0.49 -14.66 11.10
C LEU A 259 0.19 -13.33 10.38
N TYR A 260 -0.54 -13.42 9.28
CA TYR A 260 -1.31 -12.29 8.74
C TYR A 260 -2.66 -12.22 9.45
N TYR A 261 -2.98 -11.07 10.04
CA TYR A 261 -4.22 -10.87 10.76
C TYR A 261 -4.99 -9.68 10.18
N SER A 262 -6.32 -9.74 10.24
CA SER A 262 -7.17 -8.60 9.96
C SER A 262 -8.37 -8.62 10.88
N HIS A 263 -8.52 -7.54 11.62
CA HIS A 263 -9.55 -7.35 12.62
C HIS A 263 -10.96 -7.18 12.04
N TRP A 264 -11.96 -7.62 12.80
CA TRP A 264 -13.38 -7.58 12.45
C TRP A 264 -14.03 -6.20 12.59
N THR A 265 -15.20 -6.02 11.96
CA THR A 265 -16.11 -4.88 12.13
C THR A 265 -16.82 -4.96 13.48
N ARG A 266 -16.66 -3.94 14.34
CA ARG A 266 -17.18 -3.94 15.72
C ARG A 266 -17.53 -2.56 16.21
N THR A 267 -18.37 -2.49 17.25
CA THR A 267 -18.62 -1.24 17.99
C THR A 267 -18.93 -0.04 17.07
N LEU A 268 -17.94 0.83 16.78
CA LEU A 268 -18.06 2.01 15.91
C LEU A 268 -16.97 2.07 14.82
N GLU A 269 -16.42 0.93 14.43
CA GLU A 269 -15.39 0.82 13.40
C GLU A 269 -15.71 -0.26 12.36
N ILE A 270 -15.24 -0.03 11.13
CA ILE A 270 -15.25 -1.02 10.06
C ILE A 270 -13.90 -1.76 10.06
N GLY A 271 -13.96 -3.10 10.04
CA GLY A 271 -12.81 -3.99 9.96
C GLY A 271 -12.16 -3.98 8.58
N GLY A 272 -11.15 -4.83 8.34
CA GLY A 272 -10.41 -4.92 7.08
C GLY A 272 -11.28 -4.90 5.81
N ILE A 273 -10.80 -4.27 4.73
CA ILE A 273 -11.57 -4.11 3.48
C ILE A 273 -11.02 -5.00 2.37
N LEU A 274 -9.72 -4.91 2.10
CA LEU A 274 -9.07 -5.56 0.96
C LEU A 274 -7.80 -6.30 1.41
N HIS A 275 -7.73 -7.57 1.07
CA HIS A 275 -6.63 -8.47 1.37
C HIS A 275 -6.19 -9.20 0.10
N GLU A 276 -5.05 -8.80 -0.48
CA GLU A 276 -4.38 -9.56 -1.54
C GLU A 276 -3.13 -10.20 -0.94
N ILE A 277 -3.22 -11.49 -0.61
CA ILE A 277 -2.18 -12.22 0.10
C ILE A 277 -1.62 -13.28 -0.84
N TYR A 278 -0.43 -13.07 -1.41
CA TYR A 278 0.07 -14.03 -2.39
C TYR A 278 1.58 -14.19 -2.47
N ARG A 279 2.00 -15.40 -2.87
CA ARG A 279 3.43 -15.75 -3.03
C ARG A 279 4.25 -15.53 -1.77
N ASN A 280 3.62 -15.55 -0.61
CA ASN A 280 4.32 -15.52 0.67
C ASN A 280 4.73 -16.92 1.08
N ARG A 281 5.71 -16.95 1.96
CA ARG A 281 6.17 -18.14 2.64
C ARG A 281 5.89 -18.00 4.13
N PHE A 282 4.88 -18.71 4.62
CA PHE A 282 4.55 -18.79 6.04
C PHE A 282 5.15 -20.07 6.64
N VAL A 283 5.85 -19.91 7.77
CA VAL A 283 6.53 -20.98 8.48
C VAL A 283 6.17 -20.91 9.97
N GLY A 284 5.40 -21.89 10.46
CA GLY A 284 5.15 -22.06 11.88
C GLY A 284 6.41 -22.52 12.61
N ASN A 285 6.56 -22.13 13.87
CA ASN A 285 7.71 -22.47 14.71
C ASN A 285 7.29 -22.64 16.18
N ASP A 286 8.27 -22.74 17.09
CA ASP A 286 8.00 -22.88 18.53
C ASP A 286 7.35 -21.65 19.18
N ALA A 287 7.50 -20.46 18.60
CA ALA A 287 6.84 -19.24 19.05
C ALA A 287 5.35 -19.24 18.71
N TYR A 288 5.00 -19.64 17.48
CA TYR A 288 3.63 -19.75 17.00
C TYR A 288 3.51 -20.74 15.84
N ARG A 289 2.52 -21.63 15.94
CA ARG A 289 2.24 -22.67 14.96
C ARG A 289 0.73 -22.91 14.71
N GLY A 290 -0.15 -21.99 15.10
CA GLY A 290 -1.60 -22.19 14.96
C GLY A 290 -2.03 -22.28 13.48
N TYR A 291 -2.10 -21.11 12.82
CA TYR A 291 -2.50 -20.99 11.42
C TYR A 291 -1.83 -19.74 10.80
N PRO A 292 -1.53 -19.72 9.50
CA PRO A 292 -0.78 -18.62 8.87
C PRO A 292 -1.57 -17.33 8.67
N ILE A 293 -2.90 -17.42 8.52
CA ILE A 293 -3.76 -16.30 8.15
C ILE A 293 -5.04 -16.33 8.97
N ARG A 294 -5.49 -15.17 9.46
CA ARG A 294 -6.84 -14.97 9.98
C ARG A 294 -7.42 -13.66 9.46
N LEU A 295 -8.60 -13.73 8.86
CA LEU A 295 -9.36 -12.59 8.35
C LEU A 295 -10.74 -12.58 9.00
N GLU A 296 -11.13 -11.46 9.57
CA GLU A 296 -12.41 -11.33 10.26
C GLU A 296 -13.32 -10.25 9.64
N ALA A 297 -12.91 -9.70 8.50
CA ALA A 297 -13.65 -8.76 7.67
C ALA A 297 -13.05 -8.69 6.25
N GLY A 298 -13.79 -8.11 5.31
CA GLY A 298 -13.28 -7.70 4.00
C GLY A 298 -13.29 -8.78 2.92
N THR A 299 -12.52 -8.58 1.86
CA THR A 299 -12.44 -9.51 0.74
C THR A 299 -11.11 -9.42 0.00
N GLY A 300 -10.92 -10.21 -1.06
CA GLY A 300 -9.77 -10.12 -1.95
C GLY A 300 -9.38 -11.48 -2.53
N ALA A 301 -8.08 -11.79 -2.46
CA ALA A 301 -7.51 -13.01 -3.00
C ALA A 301 -6.35 -13.53 -2.15
N ILE A 302 -6.34 -14.85 -1.94
CA ILE A 302 -5.27 -15.57 -1.25
C ILE A 302 -4.76 -16.66 -2.18
N PHE A 303 -3.52 -16.54 -2.67
CA PHE A 303 -3.02 -17.49 -3.68
C PHE A 303 -1.51 -17.65 -3.75
N ASP A 304 -1.06 -18.76 -4.34
CA ASP A 304 0.37 -19.08 -4.52
C ASP A 304 1.18 -19.04 -3.21
N ASN A 305 0.55 -19.11 -2.02
CA ASN A 305 1.26 -19.08 -0.74
C ASN A 305 1.71 -20.48 -0.32
N THR A 306 2.89 -20.55 0.29
CA THR A 306 3.40 -21.75 0.98
C THR A 306 3.12 -21.62 2.48
N SER A 307 2.51 -22.62 3.09
CA SER A 307 2.27 -22.74 4.54
C SER A 307 2.88 -24.03 5.08
N ILE A 308 3.93 -23.94 5.88
CA ILE A 308 4.61 -25.11 6.47
C ILE A 308 4.77 -24.96 7.98
N GLY A 309 4.87 -26.06 8.71
CA GLY A 309 5.18 -26.05 10.14
C GLY A 309 4.07 -25.50 11.06
N PHE A 310 2.86 -25.28 10.52
CA PHE A 310 1.66 -24.99 11.31
C PHE A 310 0.92 -26.28 11.66
N ASP A 311 0.16 -26.25 12.75
CA ASP A 311 -0.77 -27.30 13.17
C ASP A 311 -1.98 -27.32 12.23
N GLU A 312 -2.43 -26.14 11.76
CA GLU A 312 -3.50 -25.98 10.78
C GLU A 312 -3.04 -25.18 9.55
N HIS A 313 -3.19 -25.78 8.38
CA HIS A 313 -2.88 -25.14 7.09
C HIS A 313 -4.13 -24.50 6.49
N VAL A 314 -4.68 -23.50 7.18
CA VAL A 314 -5.89 -22.80 6.75
C VAL A 314 -5.74 -21.30 6.88
N ALA A 315 -6.46 -20.55 6.04
CA ALA A 315 -6.86 -19.20 6.39
C ALA A 315 -8.13 -19.28 7.24
N VAL A 316 -8.05 -18.79 8.47
CA VAL A 316 -9.20 -18.71 9.36
C VAL A 316 -10.05 -17.50 8.96
N LEU A 317 -11.34 -17.73 8.72
CA LEU A 317 -12.35 -16.73 8.40
C LEU A 317 -13.29 -16.56 9.59
N ASP A 318 -13.73 -15.34 9.83
CA ASP A 318 -14.60 -15.00 10.96
C ASP A 318 -15.60 -13.90 10.55
N GLU A 319 -16.75 -13.88 11.20
CA GLU A 319 -17.74 -12.79 11.16
C GLU A 319 -18.40 -12.68 12.54
N ARG A 320 -17.75 -11.95 13.44
CA ARG A 320 -18.11 -11.97 14.85
C ARG A 320 -19.49 -11.41 15.15
N ARG A 321 -20.02 -10.45 14.37
CA ARG A 321 -21.37 -9.93 14.58
C ARG A 321 -22.46 -10.96 14.27
N GLY A 322 -22.15 -11.96 13.45
CA GLY A 322 -23.11 -13.02 13.08
C GLY A 322 -23.34 -14.08 14.15
N PHE A 323 -22.43 -14.25 15.13
CA PHE A 323 -22.54 -15.37 16.08
C PHE A 323 -22.04 -15.12 17.51
N VAL A 324 -21.20 -14.11 17.79
CA VAL A 324 -20.63 -13.88 19.15
C VAL A 324 -20.82 -12.45 19.66
N GLU A 325 -20.61 -11.44 18.81
CA GLU A 325 -20.69 -10.04 19.22
C GLU A 325 -22.11 -9.50 19.03
N ALA A 326 -22.88 -9.51 20.13
CA ALA A 326 -24.20 -8.89 20.18
C ALA A 326 -24.20 -7.50 20.85
N ASP A 327 -23.12 -7.16 21.55
CA ASP A 327 -22.98 -5.92 22.33
C ASP A 327 -22.22 -4.85 21.52
N GLY A 328 -22.53 -3.57 21.76
CA GLY A 328 -21.94 -2.42 21.05
C GLY A 328 -22.92 -1.72 20.10
N GLU A 329 -22.50 -0.59 19.53
CA GLU A 329 -23.36 0.31 18.76
C GLU A 329 -23.80 -0.28 17.41
N LEU A 330 -22.90 -1.01 16.73
CA LEU A 330 -23.25 -1.79 15.53
C LEU A 330 -24.11 -3.03 15.86
N GLY A 331 -23.97 -3.59 17.06
CA GLY A 331 -24.73 -4.73 17.58
C GLY A 331 -24.61 -6.01 16.74
N ALA A 332 -25.41 -7.03 17.10
CA ALA A 332 -25.49 -8.26 16.31
C ALA A 332 -25.93 -8.00 14.87
N CYS A 333 -25.47 -8.85 13.96
CA CYS A 333 -26.00 -8.96 12.61
C CYS A 333 -27.14 -9.97 12.63
N ASP A 334 -28.32 -9.50 13.06
CA ASP A 334 -29.52 -10.34 13.26
C ASP A 334 -30.68 -9.91 12.35
N GLY A 335 -30.44 -8.90 11.52
CA GLY A 335 -31.40 -8.32 10.60
C GLY A 335 -32.24 -7.20 11.18
N SER A 336 -32.03 -6.85 12.46
CA SER A 336 -32.71 -5.73 13.09
C SER A 336 -32.16 -4.37 12.67
N LYS A 337 -30.95 -4.31 12.10
CA LYS A 337 -30.27 -3.05 11.76
C LYS A 337 -30.39 -2.70 10.28
N ALA A 338 -30.41 -1.40 10.00
CA ALA A 338 -30.51 -0.90 8.62
C ALA A 338 -29.29 -1.27 7.75
N TRP A 339 -28.12 -1.36 8.38
CA TRP A 339 -26.85 -1.75 7.74
C TRP A 339 -26.67 -3.26 7.60
N ASP A 340 -27.57 -4.07 8.13
CA ASP A 340 -27.57 -5.50 7.87
C ASP A 340 -28.10 -5.74 6.45
N GLY A 341 -27.45 -6.67 5.75
CA GLY A 341 -27.73 -6.99 4.36
C GLY A 341 -29.16 -7.49 4.14
N ASN A 342 -29.68 -8.28 5.08
CA ASN A 342 -31.05 -8.79 5.07
C ASN A 342 -31.45 -9.47 3.75
N ALA A 343 -30.55 -10.26 3.18
CA ALA A 343 -30.72 -10.91 1.88
C ALA A 343 -31.50 -12.25 1.93
N GLY A 344 -32.23 -12.49 3.02
CA GLY A 344 -33.24 -13.56 3.10
C GLY A 344 -32.72 -14.95 3.50
N ASP A 345 -31.52 -15.06 4.08
CA ASP A 345 -31.04 -16.31 4.66
C ASP A 345 -31.62 -16.53 6.06
N ALA A 346 -32.52 -17.51 6.21
CA ALA A 346 -33.13 -17.83 7.49
C ALA A 346 -32.13 -18.49 8.48
N ALA A 347 -31.05 -19.09 7.99
CA ALA A 347 -30.00 -19.65 8.82
C ALA A 347 -29.02 -18.58 9.32
N ALA A 348 -28.97 -17.43 8.64
CA ALA A 348 -28.13 -16.28 8.98
C ALA A 348 -28.95 -14.97 8.90
N PRO A 349 -29.84 -14.71 9.89
CA PRO A 349 -30.60 -13.48 9.94
C PRO A 349 -29.70 -12.26 9.82
N GLY A 350 -30.07 -11.27 9.00
CA GLY A 350 -29.23 -10.09 8.78
C GLY A 350 -28.13 -10.23 7.74
N TRP A 351 -27.74 -11.45 7.36
CA TRP A 351 -26.70 -11.65 6.36
C TRP A 351 -26.99 -10.91 5.03
N PRO A 352 -25.95 -10.36 4.36
CA PRO A 352 -24.58 -10.22 4.86
C PRO A 352 -24.43 -9.10 5.91
N CYS A 353 -23.54 -9.29 6.88
CA CYS A 353 -23.15 -8.31 7.88
C CYS A 353 -22.28 -7.19 7.28
N LEU A 354 -22.26 -6.04 7.94
CA LEU A 354 -21.48 -4.88 7.50
C LEU A 354 -19.98 -5.22 7.49
N GLY A 355 -19.36 -5.14 6.31
CA GLY A 355 -17.92 -5.37 6.14
C GLY A 355 -17.48 -6.83 6.30
N GLN A 356 -18.42 -7.78 6.34
CA GLN A 356 -18.10 -9.20 6.49
C GLN A 356 -17.24 -9.74 5.34
N ILE A 357 -16.70 -10.94 5.55
CA ILE A 357 -16.04 -11.70 4.49
C ILE A 357 -16.92 -11.79 3.24
N GLY A 358 -16.33 -11.43 2.10
CA GLY A 358 -16.99 -11.58 0.80
C GLY A 358 -17.87 -10.41 0.37
N ARG A 359 -17.78 -9.25 1.05
CA ARG A 359 -18.53 -8.04 0.68
C ARG A 359 -17.64 -6.95 0.11
N ALA A 360 -18.13 -6.33 -0.96
CA ALA A 360 -17.47 -5.17 -1.54
C ALA A 360 -17.68 -3.92 -0.66
N PRO A 361 -16.66 -3.04 -0.55
CA PRO A 361 -16.86 -1.65 -0.18
C PRO A 361 -17.55 -0.89 -1.33
N GLY A 362 -17.70 0.42 -1.21
CA GLY A 362 -18.28 1.30 -2.25
C GLY A 362 -19.62 1.92 -1.85
N LYS A 363 -20.05 1.76 -0.60
CA LYS A 363 -21.26 2.36 -0.06
C LYS A 363 -20.91 3.21 1.17
N THR A 364 -21.44 4.43 1.21
CA THR A 364 -21.38 5.27 2.41
C THR A 364 -22.33 4.74 3.47
N MET A 365 -22.06 5.06 4.74
CA MET A 365 -22.97 4.71 5.83
C MET A 365 -24.38 5.28 5.64
N ALA A 366 -24.49 6.50 5.08
CA ALA A 366 -25.77 7.12 4.75
C ALA A 366 -26.57 6.32 3.71
N GLN A 367 -25.91 5.79 2.68
CA GLN A 367 -26.55 4.92 1.68
C GLN A 367 -27.03 3.62 2.33
N LEU A 368 -26.19 2.98 3.14
CA LEU A 368 -26.56 1.74 3.84
C LEU A 368 -27.77 1.95 4.75
N MET A 369 -27.79 3.03 5.52
CA MET A 369 -28.95 3.39 6.37
C MET A 369 -30.21 3.72 5.56
N ALA A 370 -30.06 4.21 4.32
CA ALA A 370 -31.17 4.45 3.40
C ALA A 370 -31.69 3.17 2.72
N GLY A 371 -31.03 2.03 2.94
CA GLY A 371 -31.43 0.71 2.44
C GLY A 371 -30.58 0.17 1.30
N ASP A 372 -29.56 0.89 0.85
CA ASP A 372 -28.58 0.32 -0.09
C ASP A 372 -27.85 -0.86 0.55
N LYS A 373 -27.47 -1.83 -0.27
CA LYS A 373 -26.79 -3.05 0.17
C LYS A 373 -25.38 -3.12 -0.40
N GLN A 374 -24.47 -3.73 0.36
CA GLN A 374 -23.13 -4.05 -0.13
C GLN A 374 -23.23 -5.08 -1.24
N GLU A 375 -22.43 -4.89 -2.29
CA GLU A 375 -22.36 -5.84 -3.40
C GLU A 375 -21.58 -7.10 -2.97
N SER A 376 -21.91 -8.23 -3.57
CA SER A 376 -21.14 -9.46 -3.38
C SER A 376 -19.78 -9.34 -4.07
N ALA A 377 -18.71 -9.62 -3.32
CA ALA A 377 -17.37 -9.76 -3.83
C ALA A 377 -16.70 -10.88 -3.02
N PRO A 378 -16.89 -12.16 -3.40
CA PRO A 378 -16.35 -13.28 -2.63
C PRO A 378 -14.83 -13.21 -2.50
N LEU A 379 -14.30 -13.68 -1.37
CA LEU A 379 -12.85 -13.88 -1.17
C LEU A 379 -12.39 -15.12 -1.96
N TYR A 380 -11.38 -14.99 -2.81
CA TYR A 380 -10.93 -16.10 -3.67
C TYR A 380 -9.68 -16.78 -3.12
N PHE A 381 -9.65 -18.10 -3.21
CA PHE A 381 -8.50 -18.93 -2.90
C PHE A 381 -8.08 -19.75 -4.12
N TRP A 382 -6.79 -19.77 -4.45
CA TRP A 382 -6.23 -20.71 -5.42
C TRP A 382 -4.75 -20.99 -5.23
N ASN A 383 -4.30 -22.21 -5.56
CA ASN A 383 -2.89 -22.61 -5.61
C ASN A 383 -2.10 -22.33 -4.31
N ASN A 384 -2.74 -22.36 -3.14
CA ASN A 384 -2.04 -22.31 -1.85
C ASN A 384 -1.70 -23.75 -1.42
N GLY A 385 -0.53 -23.96 -0.83
CA GLY A 385 -0.09 -25.30 -0.49
C GLY A 385 0.86 -25.38 0.68
N VAL A 386 1.18 -26.63 1.05
CA VAL A 386 2.13 -26.96 2.12
C VAL A 386 3.50 -27.37 1.61
N GLU A 387 3.74 -27.18 0.31
CA GLU A 387 5.00 -27.48 -0.34
C GLU A 387 5.76 -26.20 -0.67
N GLU A 388 7.09 -26.30 -0.67
CA GLU A 388 7.94 -25.23 -1.17
C GLU A 388 7.65 -24.93 -2.64
N GLY A 389 7.79 -23.66 -3.02
CA GLY A 389 7.75 -23.27 -4.44
C GLY A 389 6.36 -23.19 -5.04
N CYS A 390 5.30 -22.95 -4.25
CA CYS A 390 3.95 -22.69 -4.79
C CYS A 390 3.92 -21.62 -5.87
N HIS A 391 4.77 -20.60 -5.74
CA HIS A 391 4.88 -19.50 -6.68
C HIS A 391 5.79 -19.78 -7.89
N THR A 392 6.59 -20.87 -7.89
CA THR A 392 7.52 -21.24 -8.97
C THR A 392 7.08 -22.46 -9.78
N GLY A 393 5.84 -22.93 -9.60
CA GLY A 393 5.32 -24.10 -10.30
C GLY A 393 5.55 -25.43 -9.57
N GLY A 394 5.85 -25.39 -8.26
CA GLY A 394 5.62 -26.53 -7.38
C GLY A 394 4.14 -26.93 -7.40
N ALA A 395 3.85 -28.21 -7.20
CA ALA A 395 2.47 -28.70 -7.20
C ALA A 395 1.80 -28.30 -5.88
N CYS A 396 1.48 -27.01 -5.72
CA CYS A 396 0.66 -26.60 -4.58
C CYS A 396 -0.76 -27.08 -4.84
N THR A 397 -1.04 -28.26 -4.27
CA THR A 397 -2.24 -29.05 -4.51
C THR A 397 -3.48 -28.50 -3.79
N ASP A 398 -3.60 -27.17 -3.69
CA ASP A 398 -4.68 -26.49 -2.95
C ASP A 398 -4.85 -27.01 -1.52
N SER A 399 -3.75 -27.45 -0.91
CA SER A 399 -3.75 -28.12 0.40
C SER A 399 -3.83 -27.13 1.57
N MET A 400 -3.80 -25.83 1.29
CA MET A 400 -4.16 -24.78 2.24
C MET A 400 -5.51 -24.17 1.84
N THR A 401 -6.52 -24.32 2.69
CA THR A 401 -7.91 -23.92 2.42
C THR A 401 -8.40 -22.82 3.37
N ALA A 402 -9.71 -22.59 3.42
CA ALA A 402 -10.35 -21.76 4.44
C ALA A 402 -10.95 -22.63 5.56
N SER A 403 -11.03 -22.10 6.76
CA SER A 403 -11.78 -22.63 7.90
C SER A 403 -12.52 -21.50 8.59
N VAL A 404 -13.70 -21.73 9.17
CA VAL A 404 -14.44 -20.71 9.93
C VAL A 404 -14.10 -20.88 11.42
N TYR A 405 -13.63 -19.81 12.10
CA TYR A 405 -12.92 -19.85 13.39
C TYR A 405 -13.51 -20.75 14.48
N ASP A 406 -14.83 -20.74 14.67
CA ASP A 406 -15.52 -21.55 15.68
C ASP A 406 -16.19 -22.80 15.07
N GLY A 407 -16.29 -22.89 13.74
CA GLY A 407 -16.99 -23.97 13.02
C GLY A 407 -18.44 -24.19 13.49
N SER A 408 -19.01 -23.25 14.26
CA SER A 408 -20.35 -23.39 14.79
C SER A 408 -21.36 -23.18 13.66
N PRO A 409 -22.52 -23.85 13.71
CA PRO A 409 -23.53 -23.70 12.67
C PRO A 409 -23.96 -22.24 12.43
N ALA A 410 -23.89 -21.38 13.46
CA ALA A 410 -24.19 -19.96 13.32
C ALA A 410 -23.09 -19.20 12.56
N ALA A 411 -21.82 -19.47 12.85
CA ALA A 411 -20.70 -18.86 12.13
C ALA A 411 -20.65 -19.34 10.67
N GLU A 412 -20.78 -20.65 10.44
CA GLU A 412 -20.84 -21.24 9.09
C GLU A 412 -22.08 -20.81 8.30
N ALA A 413 -23.16 -20.42 8.98
CA ALA A 413 -24.31 -19.87 8.28
C ALA A 413 -24.03 -18.48 7.69
N HIS A 414 -23.21 -17.65 8.35
CA HIS A 414 -22.88 -16.28 7.93
C HIS A 414 -21.69 -16.18 6.98
N VAL A 415 -20.73 -17.10 7.07
CA VAL A 415 -19.54 -17.12 6.21
C VAL A 415 -19.38 -18.51 5.60
N ARG A 416 -19.64 -18.62 4.29
CA ARG A 416 -19.55 -19.93 3.62
C ARG A 416 -19.21 -19.86 2.13
N ALA A 417 -18.64 -20.98 1.65
CA ALA A 417 -18.42 -21.23 0.23
C ALA A 417 -19.66 -21.79 -0.49
N THR A 418 -20.65 -22.28 0.25
CA THR A 418 -21.91 -22.77 -0.34
C THR A 418 -22.89 -21.61 -0.54
N PRO A 419 -23.66 -21.58 -1.65
CA PRO A 419 -24.55 -20.46 -1.92
C PRO A 419 -25.55 -20.13 -0.81
N HIS A 420 -25.79 -18.84 -0.63
CA HIS A 420 -26.97 -18.30 0.06
C HIS A 420 -28.22 -18.45 -0.80
N PRO A 421 -29.43 -18.25 -0.23
CA PRO A 421 -30.68 -18.37 -1.01
C PRO A 421 -30.74 -17.48 -2.26
N ASN A 422 -30.01 -16.35 -2.26
CA ASN A 422 -29.88 -15.46 -3.41
C ASN A 422 -28.79 -15.90 -4.43
N GLY A 423 -28.06 -16.98 -4.17
CA GLY A 423 -27.02 -17.53 -5.03
C GLY A 423 -25.60 -17.01 -4.77
N GLU A 424 -25.43 -16.01 -3.92
CA GLU A 424 -24.12 -15.46 -3.58
C GLU A 424 -23.35 -16.37 -2.60
N VAL A 425 -22.04 -16.19 -2.53
CA VAL A 425 -21.14 -16.88 -1.60
C VAL A 425 -20.20 -15.85 -0.95
N ASP A 426 -19.59 -16.19 0.18
CA ASP A 426 -18.66 -15.28 0.87
C ASP A 426 -17.21 -15.54 0.50
N TYR A 427 -16.88 -16.80 0.18
CA TYR A 427 -15.57 -17.16 -0.34
C TYR A 427 -15.66 -18.28 -1.38
N VAL A 428 -14.62 -18.40 -2.19
CA VAL A 428 -14.51 -19.39 -3.28
C VAL A 428 -13.19 -20.12 -3.16
N LEU A 429 -13.26 -21.44 -2.97
CA LEU A 429 -12.12 -22.35 -3.09
C LEU A 429 -12.02 -22.77 -4.56
N SER A 430 -11.20 -22.06 -5.34
CA SER A 430 -11.16 -22.19 -6.80
C SER A 430 -10.22 -23.30 -7.29
N GLY A 431 -9.59 -24.04 -6.37
CA GLY A 431 -8.51 -24.94 -6.68
C GLY A 431 -7.39 -24.19 -7.41
N GLY A 432 -6.81 -24.76 -8.46
CA GLY A 432 -5.81 -24.08 -9.30
C GLY A 432 -6.33 -22.97 -10.23
N THR A 433 -7.60 -22.55 -10.14
CA THR A 433 -8.19 -21.57 -11.06
C THR A 433 -8.14 -20.15 -10.47
N PRO A 434 -7.47 -19.18 -11.13
CA PRO A 434 -7.46 -17.81 -10.66
C PRO A 434 -8.85 -17.15 -10.67
N LYS A 435 -9.04 -16.18 -9.78
CA LYS A 435 -10.24 -15.33 -9.76
C LYS A 435 -10.50 -14.72 -11.15
N PRO A 436 -11.70 -14.87 -11.74
CA PRO A 436 -12.01 -14.28 -13.03
C PRO A 436 -11.85 -12.76 -13.04
N GLY A 437 -11.18 -12.24 -14.08
CA GLY A 437 -10.96 -10.81 -14.30
C GLY A 437 -9.97 -10.14 -13.36
N TYR A 438 -9.36 -10.90 -12.43
CA TYR A 438 -8.35 -10.37 -11.53
C TYR A 438 -6.96 -10.44 -12.15
N THR A 439 -6.20 -9.35 -12.02
CA THR A 439 -4.78 -9.29 -12.36
C THR A 439 -4.06 -8.66 -11.16
N PRO A 440 -3.06 -9.34 -10.57
CA PRO A 440 -2.26 -8.74 -9.51
C PRO A 440 -1.56 -7.48 -10.02
N TYR A 441 -1.45 -6.46 -9.16
CA TYR A 441 -0.71 -5.25 -9.49
C TYR A 441 0.76 -5.54 -9.79
N ALA A 442 1.42 -4.64 -10.52
CA ALA A 442 2.81 -4.80 -10.97
C ALA A 442 3.74 -5.18 -9.80
N TYR A 443 4.58 -6.21 -10.01
CA TYR A 443 5.64 -6.63 -9.10
C TYR A 443 7.00 -6.64 -9.84
N PRO A 444 8.08 -6.11 -9.25
CA PRO A 444 8.09 -5.36 -7.99
C PRO A 444 7.24 -4.08 -8.05
N HIS A 445 6.86 -3.54 -6.89
CA HIS A 445 6.04 -2.33 -6.86
C HIS A 445 6.78 -1.16 -7.55
N PRO A 446 6.10 -0.30 -8.35
CA PRO A 446 6.75 0.80 -9.07
C PRO A 446 7.58 1.75 -8.21
N LEU A 447 7.18 1.98 -6.95
CA LEU A 447 7.95 2.80 -5.98
C LEU A 447 9.36 2.26 -5.69
N ARG A 448 9.71 1.04 -6.10
CA ARG A 448 11.09 0.55 -6.00
C ARG A 448 12.06 1.23 -6.97
N GLY A 449 11.55 1.69 -8.12
CA GLY A 449 12.35 2.14 -9.26
C GLY A 449 12.43 3.65 -9.44
N GLU A 450 11.75 4.45 -8.62
CA GLU A 450 11.67 5.91 -8.74
C GLU A 450 12.72 6.59 -7.84
N PRO A 451 13.91 7.00 -8.35
CA PRO A 451 14.60 8.13 -7.74
C PRO A 451 13.72 9.36 -7.98
N LEU A 452 13.29 10.03 -6.90
CA LEU A 452 12.34 11.15 -6.97
C LEU A 452 12.69 12.13 -8.10
N ALA A 453 11.90 12.16 -9.17
CA ALA A 453 11.98 13.20 -10.17
C ALA A 453 11.49 14.51 -9.54
N ALA A 454 12.32 15.55 -9.58
CA ALA A 454 11.94 16.91 -9.22
C ALA A 454 10.65 17.28 -9.95
N GLY A 455 9.64 17.72 -9.19
CA GLY A 455 8.27 17.85 -9.68
C GLY A 455 8.12 18.70 -10.94
N GLU A 456 7.53 18.13 -11.99
CA GLU A 456 6.77 18.91 -12.96
C GLU A 456 5.30 18.83 -12.57
N GLY A 457 4.68 20.00 -12.41
CA GLY A 457 3.30 20.15 -12.01
C GLY A 457 2.35 19.46 -12.99
N ASP A 458 1.42 18.70 -12.43
CA ASP A 458 0.33 18.06 -13.14
C ASP A 458 -0.68 19.13 -13.60
N GLU A 459 -0.54 19.61 -14.84
CA GLU A 459 -1.65 20.22 -15.58
C GLU A 459 -2.24 19.18 -16.55
N GLY A 460 -3.39 18.64 -16.17
CA GLY A 460 -4.17 17.77 -17.04
C GLY A 460 -4.71 18.50 -18.27
N CYS A 461 -4.51 17.93 -19.46
CA CYS A 461 -5.55 17.82 -20.49
C CYS A 461 -5.04 17.01 -21.68
N GLY A 462 -5.62 15.81 -21.83
CA GLY A 462 -5.49 15.03 -23.05
C GLY A 462 -6.15 15.75 -24.22
N CYS A 463 -5.34 16.26 -25.14
CA CYS A 463 -5.77 16.61 -26.49
C CYS A 463 -4.86 15.91 -27.51
N ARG A 464 -5.42 14.86 -28.13
CA ARG A 464 -4.91 14.28 -29.38
C ARG A 464 -4.79 15.37 -30.44
N ALA A 465 -3.58 15.65 -30.91
CA ALA A 465 -3.36 16.32 -32.19
C ALA A 465 -2.74 15.33 -33.18
N ARG A 466 -3.51 14.96 -34.21
CA ARG A 466 -3.00 14.37 -35.44
C ARG A 466 -2.11 15.42 -36.13
N GLY A 467 -0.89 15.04 -36.49
CA GLY A 467 -0.02 15.82 -37.34
C GLY A 467 0.86 14.90 -38.18
N GLY A 468 0.40 14.57 -39.38
CA GLY A 468 1.25 13.98 -40.41
C GLY A 468 2.22 15.04 -40.96
N GLY A 469 3.45 14.63 -41.24
CA GLY A 469 4.46 15.50 -41.82
C GLY A 469 5.72 14.73 -42.15
N ALA A 470 5.70 14.01 -43.28
CA ALA A 470 6.89 13.46 -43.90
C ALA A 470 7.82 14.59 -44.34
N SER A 471 9.12 14.44 -44.10
CA SER A 471 10.16 15.09 -44.91
C SER A 471 11.49 14.35 -44.71
N ALA A 472 11.80 13.50 -45.69
CA ALA A 472 13.10 12.91 -45.89
C ALA A 472 14.08 13.97 -46.43
N TRP A 473 15.29 14.03 -45.89
CA TRP A 473 16.43 14.65 -46.56
C TRP A 473 17.69 13.78 -46.43
N LEU A 474 17.99 13.16 -47.58
CA LEU A 474 19.29 13.07 -48.25
C LEU A 474 20.55 12.88 -47.39
N VAL A 475 21.09 11.66 -47.46
CA VAL A 475 22.50 11.33 -47.22
C VAL A 475 23.34 11.90 -48.37
N LEU A 476 24.28 12.80 -48.05
CA LEU A 476 25.32 13.24 -48.96
C LEU A 476 26.66 12.69 -48.47
N VAL A 477 27.19 11.75 -49.24
CA VAL A 477 28.54 11.19 -49.08
C VAL A 477 29.56 12.23 -49.57
N ALA A 478 30.49 12.61 -48.70
CA ALA A 478 31.71 13.30 -49.09
C ALA A 478 32.92 12.65 -48.36
N LEU A 479 33.57 11.74 -49.08
CA LEU A 479 34.91 11.24 -48.78
C LEU A 479 35.94 12.33 -49.15
N GLY A 480 36.67 12.83 -48.16
CA GLY A 480 37.72 13.84 -48.33
C GLY A 480 38.92 13.55 -47.43
N ALA A 481 39.89 12.86 -48.01
CA ALA A 481 41.22 12.47 -47.50
C ALA A 481 41.85 13.37 -46.40
N VAL A 482 42.27 12.74 -45.30
CA VAL A 482 43.37 13.25 -44.45
C VAL A 482 44.48 12.20 -44.35
N ARG A 483 45.68 12.68 -44.66
CA ARG A 483 46.95 11.96 -44.79
C ARG A 483 47.40 11.30 -43.49
N ARG A 484 47.83 10.04 -43.60
CA ARG A 484 48.68 9.33 -42.63
C ARG A 484 50.04 10.02 -42.50
N ARG A 485 50.50 10.27 -41.26
CA ARG A 485 51.92 10.36 -40.91
C ARG A 485 52.31 9.17 -40.03
N ARG A 486 53.55 8.73 -40.29
CA ARG A 486 54.22 7.51 -39.83
C ARG A 486 54.42 7.46 -38.31
N ALA A 487 54.27 6.27 -37.75
CA ALA A 487 55.03 5.83 -36.56
C ALA A 487 55.86 4.61 -36.97
N GLY A 488 57.15 4.64 -36.63
CA GLY A 488 58.10 3.58 -36.89
C GLY A 488 58.31 2.69 -35.67
N ARG A 489 58.51 1.40 -35.97
CA ARG A 489 59.37 0.38 -35.33
C ARG A 489 59.43 0.28 -33.79
N ALA A 490 58.88 -0.84 -33.32
CA ALA A 490 59.53 -1.92 -32.55
C ALA A 490 60.39 -1.55 -31.32
N CYS A 491 59.88 -1.90 -30.13
CA CYS A 491 60.24 -3.11 -29.39
C CYS A 491 59.01 -3.58 -28.60
#